data_AF-A0A356TLB7-F1
#
_entry.id   AF-A0A356TLB7-F1
#
_cell.length_a   1.000
_cell.length_b   1.000
_cell.length_c   1.000
_cell.angle_alpha   90.00
_cell.angle_beta   90.00
_cell.angle_gamma   90.00
#
_symmetry.space_group_name_H-M   'P 1'
#
loop_
_entity.id
_entity.type
_entity.pdbx_description
1 polymer ?
#
loop_
_entity_poly.entity_id
_entity_poly.type
_entity_poly.pdbx_seq_one_letter_code
_entity_poly.pdbx_strand_id
1 'polypeptide(L)'
;MVEIDWGDVGPSASQRARIQETVDRVAIDGPVIGLRRRGSGYEARLETGRSPAELRLHDDDLSSAVDRAMALLEIVQRSSG
;
A
#
# COMPACT_ATOMS: atom_id res chain seq x y z
N MET A 1 12.59 0.22 -5.81
CA MET A 1 11.77 -0.99 -5.54
C MET A 1 10.94 -0.74 -4.30
N VAL A 2 9.63 -0.97 -4.37
CA VAL A 2 8.72 -0.85 -3.23
C VAL A 2 8.77 -2.15 -2.44
N GLU A 3 8.91 -2.06 -1.12
CA GLU A 3 8.87 -3.23 -0.23
C GLU A 3 7.45 -3.40 0.32
N ILE A 4 6.94 -4.62 0.31
CA ILE A 4 5.62 -4.97 0.88
C ILE A 4 5.84 -5.81 2.13
N ASP A 5 5.55 -5.23 3.29
CA ASP A 5 5.45 -5.94 4.57
C ASP A 5 4.04 -6.49 4.71
N TRP A 6 3.89 -7.81 4.60
CA TRP A 6 2.60 -8.49 4.68
C TRP A 6 2.05 -8.61 6.11
N GLY A 7 2.85 -8.30 7.15
CA GLY A 7 2.42 -8.36 8.54
C GLY A 7 1.73 -9.67 8.93
N ASP A 8 0.52 -9.56 9.46
CA ASP A 8 -0.36 -10.68 9.85
C ASP A 8 -1.36 -11.09 8.76
N VAL A 9 -1.22 -10.55 7.55
CA VAL A 9 -2.11 -10.81 6.44
C VAL A 9 -1.65 -12.06 5.68
N GLY A 10 -2.57 -13.01 5.48
CA GLY A 10 -2.37 -14.20 4.66
C GLY A 10 -3.14 -14.13 3.33
N PRO A 11 -2.71 -13.32 2.36
CA PRO A 11 -3.41 -13.18 1.09
C PRO A 11 -3.21 -14.40 0.20
N SER A 12 -4.23 -14.71 -0.61
CA SER A 12 -4.15 -15.73 -1.64
C SER A 12 -3.10 -15.37 -2.71
N ALA A 13 -2.70 -16.36 -3.51
CA ALA A 13 -1.75 -16.13 -4.61
C ALA A 13 -2.27 -15.08 -5.62
N SER A 14 -3.57 -15.08 -5.92
CA SER A 14 -4.18 -14.09 -6.82
C SER A 14 -4.20 -12.69 -6.21
N GLN A 15 -4.46 -12.56 -4.91
CA GLN A 15 -4.39 -11.28 -4.20
C GLN A 15 -2.97 -10.72 -4.18
N ARG A 16 -1.98 -11.58 -3.92
CA ARG A 16 -0.55 -11.19 -3.97
C ARG A 16 -0.16 -10.68 -5.35
N ALA A 17 -0.53 -11.40 -6.41
CA ALA A 17 -0.21 -11.01 -7.77
C ALA A 17 -0.82 -9.65 -8.13
N ARG A 18 -2.10 -9.43 -7.79
CA ARG A 18 -2.78 -8.14 -8.02
C ARG A 18 -2.12 -7.00 -7.26
N ILE A 19 -1.84 -7.20 -5.98
CA ILE A 19 -1.19 -6.18 -5.14
C ILE A 19 0.19 -5.84 -5.70
N GLN A 20 0.96 -6.84 -6.11
CA GLN A 20 2.27 -6.62 -6.73
C GLN A 20 2.14 -5.83 -8.04
N GLU A 21 1.18 -6.16 -8.90
CA GLU A 21 0.91 -5.43 -10.14
C GLU A 21 0.54 -3.95 -9.86
N THR A 22 -0.33 -3.70 -8.89
CA THR A 22 -0.69 -2.33 -8.49
C THR A 22 0.55 -1.57 -8.02
N VAL A 23 1.40 -2.19 -7.20
CA VAL A 23 2.61 -1.57 -6.66
C VAL A 23 3.65 -1.30 -7.74
N ASP A 24 3.89 -2.26 -8.64
CA ASP A 24 4.88 -2.14 -9.72
C ASP A 24 4.52 -1.03 -10.71
N ARG A 25 3.21 -0.77 -10.91
CA ARG A 25 2.72 0.35 -11.72
C ARG A 25 3.10 1.70 -11.15
N VAL A 26 3.13 1.82 -9.81
CA VAL A 26 3.55 3.05 -9.15
C VAL A 26 5.06 2.97 -8.95
N ALA A 27 5.80 3.31 -10.02
CA ALA A 27 7.26 3.23 -10.09
C ALA A 27 7.95 4.20 -9.12
N ILE A 28 7.99 3.84 -7.83
CA ILE A 28 8.48 4.69 -6.75
C ILE A 28 9.59 3.97 -6.00
N ASP A 29 10.68 4.67 -5.79
CA ASP A 29 11.76 4.20 -4.93
C ASP A 29 11.51 4.57 -3.47
N GLY A 30 11.57 3.55 -2.62
CA GLY A 30 11.67 3.72 -1.17
C GLY A 30 10.39 3.76 -0.33
N PRO A 31 9.14 3.59 -0.83
CA PRO A 31 8.03 3.38 0.08
C PRO A 31 8.01 1.93 0.58
N VAL A 32 7.70 1.77 1.87
CA VAL A 32 7.31 0.49 2.47
C VAL A 32 5.80 0.49 2.63
N ILE A 33 5.15 -0.55 2.11
CA ILE A 33 3.72 -0.77 2.30
C ILE A 33 3.55 -1.85 3.37
N GLY A 34 3.13 -1.44 4.56
CA GLY A 34 2.75 -2.35 5.64
C GLY A 34 1.29 -2.73 5.54
N LEU A 35 0.99 -4.02 5.53
CA LEU A 35 -0.36 -4.57 5.48
C LEU A 35 -0.68 -5.27 6.80
N ARG A 36 -1.82 -4.95 7.40
CA ARG A 36 -2.25 -5.55 8.66
C ARG A 36 -3.75 -5.83 8.69
N ARG A 37 -4.18 -6.83 9.46
CA ARG A 37 -5.60 -6.93 9.82
C ARG A 37 -5.92 -5.92 10.92
N ARG A 38 -7.08 -5.27 10.81
CA ARG A 38 -7.59 -4.35 11.82
C ARG A 38 -9.09 -4.52 11.99
N GLY A 39 -9.50 -5.07 13.13
CA GLY A 39 -10.90 -5.41 13.37
C GLY A 39 -11.42 -6.41 12.35
N SER A 40 -12.53 -6.08 11.67
CA SER A 40 -13.10 -6.90 10.60
C SER A 40 -12.45 -6.70 9.22
N GLY A 41 -11.60 -5.68 9.05
CA GLY A 41 -11.01 -5.32 7.76
C GLY A 41 -9.48 -5.31 7.75
N TYR A 42 -8.94 -4.53 6.83
CA TYR A 42 -7.51 -4.44 6.53
C TYR A 42 -7.03 -3.01 6.61
N GLU A 43 -5.76 -2.83 6.96
CA GLU A 43 -5.09 -1.55 6.94
C GLU A 43 -3.89 -1.62 6.00
N ALA A 44 -3.81 -0.67 5.07
CA ALA A 44 -2.62 -0.38 4.30
C ALA A 44 -1.93 0.86 4.87
N ARG A 45 -0.74 0.66 5.44
CA ARG A 45 0.17 1.70 5.90
C ARG A 45 1.18 1.97 4.80
N LEU A 46 1.33 3.23 4.43
CA LEU A 46 2.37 3.69 3.53
C LEU A 46 3.36 4.57 4.28
N GLU A 47 4.63 4.18 4.21
CA GLU A 47 5.75 4.95 4.74
C GLU A 47 6.68 5.33 3.59
N THR A 48 6.81 6.62 3.30
CA THR A 48 7.72 7.11 2.25
C THR A 48 9.02 7.58 2.89
N GLY A 49 10.18 7.05 2.51
CA GLY A 49 11.47 7.47 3.08
C GLY A 49 11.84 8.97 2.88
N ARG A 50 11.05 9.72 2.11
CA ARG A 50 11.26 11.16 1.83
C ARG A 50 10.46 12.09 2.73
N SER A 51 9.42 11.59 3.42
CA SER A 51 8.53 12.40 4.26
C SER A 51 8.14 11.62 5.51
N PRO A 52 8.13 12.24 6.71
CA PRO A 52 7.67 11.59 7.93
C PRO A 52 6.15 11.32 7.94
N ALA A 53 5.44 11.72 6.88
CA ALA A 53 4.01 11.48 6.76
C ALA A 53 3.72 9.99 6.56
N GLU A 54 3.04 9.40 7.54
CA GLU A 54 2.49 8.05 7.46
C GLU A 54 1.03 8.12 7.01
N LEU A 55 0.70 7.43 5.91
CA LEU A 55 -0.69 7.29 5.46
C LEU A 55 -1.22 5.93 5.87
N ARG A 56 -2.37 5.90 6.54
CA ARG A 56 -3.08 4.67 6.92
C ARG A 56 -4.46 4.68 6.30
N LEU A 57 -4.78 3.65 5.52
CA LEU A 57 -6.10 3.47 4.93
C LEU A 57 -6.70 2.16 5.39
N HIS A 58 -7.94 2.25 5.87
CA HIS A 58 -8.72 1.11 6.27
C HIS A 58 -9.77 0.77 5.21
N ASP A 59 -9.91 -0.51 4.90
CA ASP A 59 -10.93 -1.01 4.00
C ASP A 59 -11.32 -2.45 4.40
N ASP A 60 -12.53 -2.87 4.04
CA ASP A 60 -13.01 -4.23 4.31
C ASP A 60 -12.34 -5.26 3.37
N ASP A 61 -11.85 -4.80 2.21
CA ASP A 61 -11.08 -5.61 1.27
C ASP A 61 -9.60 -5.18 1.22
N LEU A 62 -8.70 -6.16 1.27
CA LEU A 62 -7.26 -5.93 1.27
C LEU A 62 -6.78 -5.26 -0.03
N SER A 63 -7.26 -5.74 -1.18
CA SER A 63 -6.86 -5.17 -2.47
C SER A 63 -7.37 -3.74 -2.61
N SER A 64 -8.58 -3.44 -2.13
CA SER A 64 -9.12 -2.08 -2.05
C SER A 64 -8.26 -1.17 -1.17
N ALA A 65 -7.86 -1.61 0.03
CA ALA A 65 -6.99 -0.84 0.91
C ALA A 65 -5.67 -0.45 0.22
N VAL A 66 -5.05 -1.40 -0.50
CA VAL A 66 -3.83 -1.15 -1.28
C VAL A 66 -4.08 -0.23 -2.47
N ASP A 67 -5.11 -0.50 -3.28
CA ASP A 67 -5.44 0.29 -4.47
C ASP A 67 -5.65 1.77 -4.08
N ARG A 68 -6.32 2.02 -2.95
CA ARG A 68 -6.51 3.37 -2.42
C ARG A 68 -5.21 4.00 -1.90
N ALA A 69 -4.35 3.22 -1.25
CA ALA A 69 -3.06 3.71 -0.76
C ALA A 69 -2.16 4.16 -1.91
N MET A 70 -2.14 3.37 -2.98
CA MET A 70 -1.39 3.67 -4.20
C MET A 70 -1.95 4.88 -4.95
N ALA A 71 -3.28 5.00 -5.06
CA ALA A 71 -3.91 6.17 -5.67
C ALA A 71 -3.58 7.48 -4.92
N LEU A 72 -3.56 7.47 -3.59
CA LEU A 72 -3.16 8.64 -2.81
C LEU A 72 -1.68 9.00 -3.03
N LEU A 73 -0.82 7.99 -3.10
CA LEU A 73 0.60 8.18 -3.34
C LEU A 73 0.87 8.81 -4.71
N GLU A 74 0.17 8.37 -5.76
CA GLU A 74 0.23 8.99 -7.09
C GLU A 74 -0.14 10.49 -7.03
N ILE A 75 -1.17 10.85 -6.27
CA ILE A 75 -1.60 12.25 -6.12
C ILE A 75 -0.50 13.08 -5.44
N VAL A 76 0.03 12.61 -4.30
CA VAL A 76 1.09 13.30 -3.55
C VAL A 76 2.33 13.55 -4.42
N GLN A 77 2.68 12.59 -5.28
CA GLN A 77 3.82 12.73 -6.18
C GLN A 77 3.58 13.74 -7.30
N ARG A 78 2.40 13.71 -7.92
CA ARG A 78 2.04 14.70 -8.95
C ARG A 78 2.03 16.13 -8.43
N SER A 79 1.74 16.34 -7.15
CA SER A 79 1.78 17.66 -6.52
C SER A 79 3.18 18.13 -6.12
N SER A 80 4.18 17.23 -6.12
CA SER A 80 5.55 17.51 -5.67
C SER A 80 6.56 17.67 -6.80
N GLY A 81 6.16 17.47 -8.06
CA GLY A 81 6.98 17.67 -9.27
C GLY A 81 6.56 18.92 -10.02
#